data_AF-A0A6G3MHX9-F1
#
_entry.id   AF-A0A6G3MHX9-F1
#
_cell.length_a   1.000
_cell.length_b   1.000
_cell.length_c   1.000
_cell.angle_alpha   90.00
_cell.angle_beta   90.00
_cell.angle_gamma   90.00
#
_symmetry.space_group_name_H-M   'P 1'
#
loop_
_entity.id
_entity.type
_entity.pdbx_description
1 polymer ?
#
loop_
_entity_poly.entity_id
_entity_poly.type
_entity_poly.pdbx_seq_one_letter_code
_entity_poly.pdbx_strand_id
1 'polypeptide(L)'
;MVLENKVQQCLEPQCLNAAIPNSKYCSQECGVKLAKTRINRLLIPKLNKYESILIKQEEETYNKIENIKQEQQKYKSLLDIVEGDLKSLEDNIQNKKQISYHKVDGGSTDVEEESTDSVIFCFTCGIPLPFKTSIRHMEKCFMKAECTISYVSNYSSSNLIFCEYYDPIQRTYCKRLKYMCYEHQKSEKVNHIVIYIYI
;
A
#
# COMPACT_ATOMS: atom_id res chain seq x y z
N MET A 1 78.08 31.33 -22.29
CA MET A 1 77.67 30.15 -21.49
C MET A 1 77.42 29.01 -22.45
N VAL A 2 78.37 28.08 -22.54
CA VAL A 2 78.23 26.86 -23.34
C VAL A 2 77.19 26.00 -22.64
N LEU A 3 76.00 25.85 -23.22
CA LEU A 3 75.04 24.87 -22.74
C LEU A 3 75.67 23.51 -22.96
N GLU A 4 76.08 22.83 -21.88
CA GLU A 4 76.43 21.42 -21.92
C GLU A 4 75.21 20.66 -22.44
N ASN A 5 75.19 20.40 -23.75
CA ASN A 5 74.19 19.58 -24.41
C ASN A 5 74.42 18.14 -23.98
N LYS A 6 73.90 17.80 -22.80
CA LYS A 6 73.82 16.43 -22.33
C LYS A 6 72.98 15.66 -23.34
N VAL A 7 73.64 14.82 -24.13
CA VAL A 7 72.98 14.02 -25.18
C VAL A 7 71.99 13.09 -24.49
N GLN A 8 70.70 13.43 -24.58
CA GLN A 8 69.63 12.61 -24.00
C GLN A 8 69.31 11.47 -24.97
N GLN A 9 69.14 10.25 -24.45
CA GLN A 9 68.64 9.13 -25.25
C GLN A 9 67.18 9.36 -25.63
N CYS A 10 66.78 8.89 -26.81
CA CYS A 10 65.38 8.88 -27.23
C CYS A 10 64.50 8.13 -26.20
N LEU A 11 63.32 8.67 -25.90
CA LEU A 11 62.37 8.05 -24.96
C LEU A 11 61.67 6.79 -25.45
N GLU A 12 61.83 6.40 -26.72
CA GLU A 12 61.26 5.15 -27.23
C GLU A 12 62.06 3.98 -26.62
N PRO A 13 61.43 3.05 -25.87
CA PRO A 13 62.14 2.06 -25.04
C PRO A 13 63.09 1.13 -25.79
N GLN A 14 62.89 0.95 -27.11
CA GLN A 14 63.70 0.10 -27.97
C GLN A 14 64.67 0.92 -28.84
N CYS A 15 64.74 2.24 -28.65
CA CYS A 15 65.60 3.13 -29.41
C CYS A 15 66.86 3.49 -28.61
N LEU A 16 68.02 3.20 -29.19
CA LEU A 16 69.33 3.56 -28.61
C LEU A 16 69.88 4.89 -29.16
N ASN A 17 69.16 5.53 -30.09
CA ASN A 17 69.60 6.78 -30.71
C ASN A 17 69.47 7.98 -29.77
N ALA A 18 70.34 8.97 -29.97
CA ALA A 18 70.25 10.27 -29.30
C ALA A 18 69.01 11.05 -29.75
N ALA A 19 68.38 11.77 -28.83
CA ALA A 19 67.32 12.71 -29.14
C ALA A 19 67.88 13.94 -29.88
N ILE A 20 67.09 14.48 -30.81
CA ILE A 20 67.42 15.73 -31.52
C ILE A 20 67.44 16.90 -30.49
N PRO A 21 68.30 17.92 -30.63
CA PRO A 21 68.25 19.11 -29.80
C PRO A 21 66.83 19.69 -29.72
N ASN A 22 66.37 20.03 -28.51
CA ASN A 22 64.99 20.49 -28.21
C ASN A 22 63.87 19.46 -28.44
N SER A 23 64.19 18.19 -28.70
CA SER A 23 63.22 17.09 -28.83
C SER A 23 63.49 16.00 -27.79
N LYS A 24 62.45 15.24 -27.45
CA LYS A 24 62.56 14.03 -26.61
C LYS A 24 62.81 12.76 -27.44
N TYR A 25 62.81 12.88 -28.77
CA TYR A 25 62.84 11.75 -29.70
C TYR A 25 63.90 11.96 -30.79
N CYS A 26 64.46 10.87 -31.29
CA CYS A 26 65.40 10.89 -32.42
C CYS A 26 64.70 11.10 -33.77
N SER A 27 63.40 10.80 -33.87
CA SER A 27 62.56 11.00 -35.06
C SER A 27 61.09 11.13 -34.67
N GLN A 28 60.26 11.68 -35.57
CA GLN A 28 58.79 11.69 -35.38
C GLN A 28 58.23 10.28 -35.25
N GLU A 29 58.76 9.32 -36.03
CA GLU A 29 58.32 7.92 -36.00
C GLU A 29 58.48 7.30 -34.61
N CYS A 30 59.61 7.54 -33.93
CA CYS A 30 59.83 7.06 -32.56
C CYS A 30 58.84 7.68 -31.57
N GLY A 31 58.54 8.98 -31.70
CA GLY A 31 57.53 9.66 -30.90
C GLY A 31 56.13 9.11 -31.11
N VAL A 32 55.73 8.92 -32.37
CA VAL A 32 54.42 8.35 -32.76
C VAL A 32 54.30 6.90 -32.30
N LYS A 33 55.36 6.10 -32.42
CA LYS A 33 55.38 4.70 -31.99
C LYS A 33 55.14 4.58 -30.49
N LEU A 34 55.85 5.37 -29.68
CA LEU A 34 55.64 5.40 -28.22
C LEU A 34 54.23 5.91 -27.87
N ALA A 35 53.75 6.96 -28.55
CA ALA A 35 52.41 7.48 -28.35
C ALA A 35 51.33 6.43 -28.65
N LYS A 36 51.45 5.72 -29.78
CA LYS A 36 50.54 4.63 -30.18
C LYS A 36 50.55 3.50 -29.15
N THR A 37 51.72 3.07 -28.69
CA THR A 37 51.83 2.04 -27.64
C THR A 37 51.17 2.50 -26.35
N ARG A 38 51.35 3.76 -25.94
CA ARG A 38 50.71 4.32 -24.74
C ARG A 38 49.19 4.41 -24.88
N ILE A 39 48.68 4.87 -26.02
CA ILE A 39 47.24 4.93 -26.32
C ILE A 39 46.64 3.51 -26.23
N ASN A 40 47.26 2.54 -26.90
CA ASN A 40 46.76 1.17 -26.91
C ASN A 40 46.82 0.49 -25.55
N ARG A 41 47.85 0.78 -24.74
CA ARG A 41 48.03 0.15 -23.42
C ARG A 41 47.22 0.82 -22.32
N LEU A 42 47.00 2.13 -22.40
CA LEU A 42 46.40 2.90 -21.31
C LEU A 42 44.99 3.40 -21.62
N LEU A 43 44.78 3.93 -22.83
CA LEU A 43 43.54 4.63 -23.18
C LEU A 43 42.48 3.65 -23.69
N ILE A 44 42.82 2.79 -24.64
CA ILE A 44 41.87 1.83 -25.24
C ILE A 44 41.22 0.92 -24.16
N PRO A 45 41.95 0.33 -23.20
CA PRO A 45 41.32 -0.54 -22.20
C PRO A 45 40.38 0.22 -21.27
N LYS A 46 40.70 1.48 -20.96
CA LYS A 46 39.82 2.36 -20.17
C LYS A 46 38.55 2.71 -20.94
N LEU A 47 38.68 3.00 -22.22
CA LEU A 47 37.55 3.31 -23.10
C LEU A 47 36.61 2.09 -23.21
N ASN A 48 37.16 0.91 -23.53
CA ASN A 48 36.38 -0.31 -23.64
C ASN A 48 35.67 -0.66 -22.32
N LYS A 49 36.35 -0.46 -21.18
CA LYS A 49 35.73 -0.64 -19.86
C LYS A 49 34.57 0.33 -19.66
N TYR A 50 34.76 1.60 -20.01
CA TYR A 50 33.72 2.62 -19.89
C TYR A 50 32.51 2.30 -20.78
N GLU A 51 32.75 1.94 -22.05
CA GLU A 51 31.70 1.50 -22.98
C GLU A 51 30.93 0.29 -22.45
N SER A 52 31.63 -0.72 -21.91
CA SER A 52 30.96 -1.90 -21.33
C SER A 52 30.08 -1.57 -20.13
N ILE A 53 30.48 -0.59 -19.31
CA ILE A 53 29.69 -0.13 -18.17
C ILE A 53 28.45 0.61 -18.66
N LEU A 54 28.60 1.48 -19.65
CA LEU A 54 27.47 2.23 -20.22
C LEU A 54 26.43 1.29 -20.83
N ILE A 55 26.85 0.32 -21.66
CA ILE A 55 25.95 -0.67 -22.26
C ILE A 55 25.16 -1.42 -21.18
N LYS A 56 25.84 -1.85 -20.12
CA LYS A 56 25.18 -2.55 -19.00
C LYS A 56 24.17 -1.66 -18.27
N GLN A 57 24.53 -0.39 -18.03
CA GLN A 57 23.62 0.57 -17.38
C GLN A 57 22.40 0.89 -18.25
N GLU A 58 22.58 0.98 -19.57
CA GLU A 58 21.48 1.15 -20.52
C GLU A 58 20.53 -0.04 -20.45
N GLU A 59 21.05 -1.27 -20.52
CA GLU A 59 20.25 -2.50 -20.41
C GLU A 59 19.47 -2.57 -19.09
N GLU A 60 20.12 -2.28 -17.96
CA GLU A 60 19.45 -2.21 -16.65
C GLU A 60 18.35 -1.14 -16.62
N THR A 61 18.55 -0.02 -17.30
CA THR A 61 17.57 1.07 -17.37
C THR A 61 16.39 0.67 -18.26
N TYR A 62 16.64 0.03 -19.40
CA TYR A 62 15.60 -0.52 -20.28
C TYR A 62 14.74 -1.55 -19.54
N ASN A 63 15.35 -2.49 -18.82
CA ASN A 63 14.64 -3.49 -18.03
C ASN A 63 13.75 -2.86 -16.95
N LYS A 64 14.24 -1.81 -16.27
CA LYS A 64 13.43 -1.06 -15.30
C LYS A 64 12.23 -0.38 -15.95
N ILE A 65 12.42 0.25 -17.11
CA ILE A 65 11.33 0.90 -17.86
C ILE A 65 10.29 -0.13 -18.30
N GLU A 66 10.73 -1.30 -18.77
CA GLU A 66 9.82 -2.37 -19.19
C GLU A 66 8.99 -2.91 -18.01
N ASN A 67 9.62 -3.17 -16.86
CA ASN A 67 8.91 -3.58 -15.65
C ASN A 67 7.86 -2.56 -15.22
N ILE A 68 8.21 -1.27 -15.20
CA ILE A 68 7.25 -0.20 -14.85
C ILE A 68 6.09 -0.17 -15.85
N LYS A 69 6.34 -0.34 -17.15
CA LYS A 69 5.27 -0.40 -18.17
C LYS A 69 4.34 -1.59 -17.93
N GLN A 70 4.88 -2.77 -17.61
CA GLN A 70 4.08 -3.95 -17.31
C GLN A 70 3.24 -3.74 -16.05
N GLU A 71 3.79 -3.14 -15.00
CA GLU A 71 3.03 -2.78 -13.79
C GLU A 71 1.93 -1.78 -14.09
N GLN A 72 2.22 -0.72 -14.85
CA GLN A 72 1.20 0.24 -15.28
C GLN A 72 0.06 -0.42 -16.03
N GLN A 73 0.36 -1.37 -16.93
CA GLN A 73 -0.67 -2.10 -17.66
C GLN A 73 -1.55 -2.96 -16.72
N LYS A 74 -0.94 -3.61 -15.73
CA LYS A 74 -1.69 -4.36 -14.69
C LYS A 74 -2.61 -3.44 -13.91
N TYR A 75 -2.12 -2.30 -13.42
CA TYR A 75 -2.95 -1.36 -12.67
C TYR A 75 -4.08 -0.77 -13.52
N LYS A 76 -3.85 -0.49 -14.81
CA LYS A 76 -4.92 -0.08 -15.74
C LYS A 76 -5.99 -1.16 -15.87
N SER A 77 -5.61 -2.41 -16.07
CA SER A 77 -6.59 -3.50 -16.16
C SER A 77 -7.40 -3.69 -14.87
N LEU A 78 -6.79 -3.47 -13.70
CA LEU A 78 -7.49 -3.50 -12.42
C LEU A 78 -8.45 -2.32 -12.26
N LEU A 79 -8.04 -1.12 -12.70
CA LEU A 79 -8.91 0.05 -12.75
C LEU A 79 -10.14 -0.21 -13.62
N ASP A 80 -9.99 -0.77 -14.81
CA ASP A 80 -11.10 -1.09 -15.71
C ASP A 80 -12.12 -2.03 -15.04
N ILE A 81 -11.65 -3.02 -14.26
CA ILE A 81 -12.52 -3.94 -13.50
C ILE A 81 -13.29 -3.17 -12.42
N VAL A 82 -12.59 -2.36 -11.61
CA VAL A 82 -13.20 -1.58 -10.53
C VAL A 82 -14.21 -0.56 -11.07
N GLU A 83 -13.91 0.10 -12.18
CA GLU A 83 -14.84 1.01 -12.86
C GLU A 83 -16.09 0.27 -13.37
N GLY A 84 -15.92 -0.96 -13.89
CA GLY A 84 -17.03 -1.84 -14.26
C GLY A 84 -17.93 -2.22 -13.07
N ASP A 85 -17.32 -2.59 -11.95
CA ASP A 85 -18.03 -2.94 -10.71
C ASP A 85 -18.78 -1.73 -10.14
N LEU A 86 -18.14 -0.55 -10.13
CA LEU A 86 -18.78 0.71 -9.70
C LEU A 86 -20.02 1.01 -10.55
N LYS A 87 -19.90 0.91 -11.88
CA LYS A 87 -21.02 1.13 -12.78
C LYS A 87 -22.16 0.14 -12.53
N SER A 88 -21.84 -1.14 -12.32
CA SER A 88 -22.84 -2.16 -11.98
C SER A 88 -23.56 -1.84 -10.67
N LEU A 89 -22.83 -1.38 -9.64
CA LEU A 89 -23.41 -0.97 -8.37
C LEU A 89 -24.30 0.27 -8.51
N GLU A 90 -23.88 1.27 -9.28
CA GLU A 90 -24.68 2.46 -9.57
C GLU A 90 -25.98 2.11 -10.29
N ASP A 91 -25.91 1.25 -11.32
CA ASP A 91 -27.09 0.74 -12.03
C ASP A 91 -28.03 0.00 -11.09
N ASN A 92 -27.50 -0.85 -10.21
CA ASN A 92 -28.29 -1.56 -9.20
C ASN A 92 -28.96 -0.62 -8.19
N ILE A 93 -28.25 0.41 -7.74
CA ILE A 93 -28.81 1.43 -6.84
C ILE A 93 -29.92 2.19 -7.55
N GLN A 94 -29.71 2.59 -8.80
CA GLN A 94 -30.71 3.31 -9.58
C GLN A 94 -31.96 2.46 -9.84
N ASN A 95 -31.78 1.19 -10.20
CA ASN A 95 -32.87 0.23 -10.36
C ASN A 95 -33.68 0.07 -9.06
N LYS A 96 -33.00 -0.07 -7.91
CA LYS A 96 -33.67 -0.19 -6.60
C LYS A 96 -34.34 1.10 -6.13
N LYS A 97 -33.84 2.27 -6.53
CA LYS A 97 -34.52 3.56 -6.28
C LYS A 97 -35.83 3.70 -7.05
N GLN A 98 -35.95 3.07 -8.22
CA GLN A 98 -37.18 3.09 -9.03
C GLN A 98 -38.24 2.09 -8.54
N ILE A 99 -37.87 1.14 -7.69
CA ILE A 99 -38.83 0.27 -7.01
C ILE A 99 -39.53 1.12 -5.94
N SER A 100 -40.71 1.62 -6.28
CA SER A 100 -41.62 2.24 -5.31
C SER A 100 -41.99 1.20 -4.27
N TYR A 101 -41.53 1.39 -3.03
CA TYR A 101 -42.07 0.66 -1.90
C TYR A 101 -43.53 1.06 -1.77
N HIS A 102 -44.44 0.12 -2.07
CA HIS A 102 -45.84 0.28 -1.71
C HIS A 102 -45.86 0.46 -0.19
N LYS A 103 -46.11 1.69 0.28
CA LYS A 103 -46.52 1.90 1.67
C LYS A 103 -47.78 1.06 1.83
N VAL A 104 -47.74 0.07 2.71
CA VAL A 104 -48.96 -0.40 3.34
C VAL A 104 -49.40 0.79 4.17
N ASP A 105 -50.29 1.60 3.60
CA ASP A 105 -50.92 2.68 4.31
C ASP A 105 -51.49 2.12 5.61
N GLY A 106 -51.18 2.79 6.72
CA GLY A 106 -51.81 2.58 8.00
C GLY A 106 -53.27 3.00 7.95
N GLY A 107 -54.06 2.25 7.16
CA GLY A 107 -55.51 2.24 7.20
C GLY A 107 -55.92 1.29 8.30
N SER A 108 -56.31 1.86 9.43
CA SER A 108 -57.16 1.25 10.43
C SER A 108 -58.26 0.44 9.76
N THR A 109 -58.06 -0.88 9.73
CA THR A 109 -59.14 -1.84 9.63
C THR A 109 -58.84 -2.81 10.75
N ASP A 110 -59.71 -2.82 11.76
CA ASP A 110 -59.78 -3.86 12.77
C ASP A 110 -59.97 -5.19 12.03
N VAL A 111 -58.85 -5.85 11.72
CA VAL A 111 -58.84 -7.25 11.34
C VAL A 111 -58.28 -7.93 12.56
N GLU A 112 -59.17 -8.57 13.29
CA GLU A 112 -58.89 -9.41 14.45
C GLU A 112 -57.63 -10.25 14.15
N GLU A 113 -56.51 -9.86 14.77
CA GLU A 113 -55.25 -10.60 14.70
C GLU A 113 -55.48 -11.95 15.37
N GLU A 114 -55.83 -12.94 14.56
CA GLU A 114 -55.72 -14.34 14.93
C GLU A 114 -54.31 -14.57 15.46
N SER A 115 -54.28 -14.81 16.77
CA SER A 115 -53.11 -15.07 17.59
C SER A 115 -52.39 -16.30 17.07
N THR A 116 -51.52 -16.11 16.08
CA THR A 116 -50.45 -17.06 15.82
C THR A 116 -49.42 -16.83 16.92
N ASP A 117 -49.50 -17.63 17.98
CA ASP A 117 -48.45 -17.79 19.00
C ASP A 117 -47.21 -18.41 18.33
N SER A 118 -46.59 -17.62 17.46
CA SER A 118 -45.33 -17.96 16.81
C SER A 118 -44.24 -17.86 17.86
N VAL A 119 -43.78 -19.03 18.29
CA VAL A 119 -42.70 -19.17 19.26
C VAL A 119 -41.36 -19.10 18.52
N ILE A 120 -40.50 -18.18 18.93
CA ILE A 120 -39.12 -18.06 18.45
C ILE A 120 -38.17 -18.44 19.59
N PHE A 121 -37.11 -19.17 19.28
CA PHE A 121 -36.08 -19.53 20.25
C PHE A 121 -35.05 -18.40 20.39
N CYS A 122 -34.67 -18.07 21.64
CA CYS A 122 -33.54 -17.19 21.88
C CYS A 122 -32.24 -17.88 21.43
N PHE A 123 -31.45 -17.24 20.55
CA PHE A 123 -30.16 -17.79 20.12
C PHE A 123 -29.11 -17.86 21.25
N THR A 124 -29.27 -17.05 22.31
CA THR A 124 -28.34 -17.01 23.44
C THR A 124 -28.60 -18.10 24.48
N CYS A 125 -29.86 -18.34 24.85
CA CYS A 125 -30.21 -19.29 25.92
C CYS A 125 -31.09 -20.46 25.47
N GLY A 126 -31.53 -20.49 24.21
CA GLY A 126 -32.36 -21.56 23.65
C GLY A 126 -33.80 -21.61 24.17
N ILE A 127 -34.24 -20.65 25.00
CA ILE A 127 -35.59 -20.65 25.56
C ILE A 127 -36.61 -20.26 24.48
N PRO A 128 -37.73 -21.00 24.34
CA PRO A 128 -38.85 -20.62 23.47
C PRO A 128 -39.56 -19.37 24.01
N LEU A 129 -39.76 -18.37 23.15
CA LEU A 129 -40.35 -17.09 23.52
C LEU A 129 -41.48 -16.70 22.57
N PRO A 130 -42.56 -16.09 23.09
CA PRO A 130 -43.56 -15.47 22.24
C PRO A 130 -42.94 -14.35 21.39
N PHE A 131 -43.28 -14.29 20.10
CA PHE A 131 -42.76 -13.29 19.15
C PHE A 131 -42.76 -11.86 19.72
N LYS A 132 -43.86 -11.45 20.39
CA LYS A 132 -44.05 -10.12 20.97
C LYS A 132 -42.99 -9.75 22.04
N THR A 133 -42.38 -10.74 22.69
CA THR A 133 -41.41 -10.54 23.78
C THR A 133 -39.99 -10.98 23.43
N SER A 134 -39.80 -11.59 22.26
CA SER A 134 -38.54 -12.23 21.86
C SER A 134 -37.38 -11.24 21.79
N ILE A 135 -37.58 -10.07 21.17
CA ILE A 135 -36.54 -9.04 21.00
C ILE A 135 -36.04 -8.52 22.36
N ARG A 136 -36.96 -8.12 23.25
CA ARG A 136 -36.62 -7.61 24.59
C ARG A 136 -35.87 -8.65 25.43
N HIS A 137 -36.23 -9.93 25.29
CA HIS A 137 -35.50 -10.99 25.96
C HIS A 137 -34.12 -11.16 25.32
N MET A 138 -34.01 -11.24 23.98
CA MET A 138 -32.74 -11.44 23.28
C MET A 138 -31.72 -10.36 23.65
N GLU A 139 -32.12 -9.09 23.70
CA GLU A 139 -31.27 -7.98 24.14
C GLU A 139 -30.77 -8.18 25.59
N LYS A 140 -31.68 -8.46 26.53
CA LYS A 140 -31.32 -8.65 27.95
C LYS A 140 -30.49 -9.92 28.18
N CYS A 141 -30.83 -10.99 27.49
CA CYS A 141 -30.15 -12.28 27.58
C CYS A 141 -28.74 -12.20 27.00
N PHE A 142 -28.59 -11.54 25.85
CA PHE A 142 -27.29 -11.25 25.25
C PHE A 142 -26.43 -10.40 26.19
N MET A 143 -26.96 -9.29 26.73
CA MET A 143 -26.23 -8.46 27.70
C MET A 143 -25.81 -9.26 28.94
N LYS A 144 -26.69 -10.14 29.45
CA LYS A 144 -26.38 -10.99 30.62
C LYS A 144 -25.33 -12.06 30.32
N ALA A 145 -25.37 -12.68 29.14
CA ALA A 145 -24.35 -13.65 28.74
C ALA A 145 -22.99 -12.97 28.57
N GLU A 146 -22.97 -11.85 27.86
CA GLU A 146 -21.75 -11.08 27.59
C GLU A 146 -21.12 -10.50 28.87
N CYS A 147 -21.89 -10.08 29.86
CA CYS A 147 -21.33 -9.52 31.11
C CYS A 147 -20.67 -10.54 32.03
N THR A 148 -20.91 -11.83 31.81
CA THR A 148 -20.18 -12.90 32.53
C THR A 148 -18.81 -13.20 31.95
N ILE A 149 -18.55 -12.73 30.72
CA ILE A 149 -17.28 -12.96 30.02
C ILE A 149 -16.43 -11.69 30.14
N SER A 150 -15.28 -11.80 30.81
CA SER A 150 -14.35 -10.68 30.96
C SER A 150 -13.46 -10.54 29.72
N TYR A 151 -13.61 -9.44 28.97
CA TYR A 151 -12.72 -9.07 27.87
C TYR A 151 -11.77 -7.96 28.32
N VAL A 152 -10.66 -8.35 28.94
CA VAL A 152 -9.69 -7.43 29.53
C VAL A 152 -8.26 -7.89 29.22
N SER A 153 -7.33 -6.94 29.14
CA SER A 153 -5.91 -7.23 28.94
C SER A 153 -5.04 -6.23 29.68
N ASN A 154 -3.86 -6.67 30.12
CA ASN A 154 -2.87 -5.81 30.77
C ASN A 154 -2.11 -4.91 29.77
N TYR A 155 -2.35 -5.08 28.47
CA TYR A 155 -1.64 -4.38 27.41
C TYR A 155 -2.60 -3.50 26.60
N SER A 156 -2.18 -2.26 26.32
CA SER A 156 -2.90 -1.40 25.39
C SER A 156 -2.71 -1.90 23.94
N SER A 157 -3.77 -1.82 23.14
CA SER A 157 -3.72 -2.08 21.71
C SER A 157 -3.93 -0.77 20.97
N SER A 158 -3.08 -0.47 19.99
CA SER A 158 -3.17 0.76 19.17
C SER A 158 -4.30 0.74 18.13
N ASN A 159 -5.20 -0.24 18.20
CA ASN A 159 -6.24 -0.48 17.20
C ASN A 159 -7.53 0.26 17.59
N LEU A 160 -8.11 1.01 16.64
CA LEU A 160 -9.33 1.80 16.84
C LEU A 160 -10.61 0.97 17.05
N ILE A 161 -10.51 -0.35 16.93
CA ILE A 161 -11.64 -1.30 16.91
C ILE A 161 -12.07 -1.69 18.33
N PHE A 162 -11.18 -1.67 19.32
CA PHE A 162 -11.46 -2.08 20.69
C PHE A 162 -11.66 -0.89 21.63
N CYS A 163 -12.38 -1.14 22.72
CA CYS A 163 -12.65 -0.17 23.78
C CYS A 163 -11.48 -0.12 24.75
N GLU A 164 -10.46 0.69 24.49
CA GLU A 164 -9.25 0.82 25.34
C GLU A 164 -9.47 1.55 26.68
N TYR A 165 -10.65 1.45 27.30
CA TYR A 165 -10.88 2.07 28.62
C TYR A 165 -10.01 1.40 29.69
N TYR A 166 -9.20 2.19 30.40
CA TYR A 166 -8.26 1.70 31.41
C TYR A 166 -8.89 1.74 32.80
N ASP A 167 -8.94 0.58 33.47
CA ASP A 167 -9.31 0.49 34.88
C ASP A 167 -8.05 0.59 35.77
N PRO A 168 -7.88 1.67 36.54
CA PRO A 168 -6.72 1.85 37.41
C PRO A 168 -6.68 0.90 38.62
N ILE A 169 -7.82 0.31 39.01
CA ILE A 169 -7.91 -0.60 40.16
C ILE A 169 -7.41 -1.99 39.75
N GLN A 170 -7.87 -2.50 38.61
CA GLN A 170 -7.49 -3.82 38.09
C GLN A 170 -6.23 -3.79 37.21
N ARG A 171 -5.75 -2.59 36.83
CA ARG A 171 -4.61 -2.38 35.91
C ARG A 171 -4.81 -3.06 34.55
N THR A 172 -6.03 -3.03 34.06
CA THR A 172 -6.44 -3.71 32.83
C THR A 172 -7.15 -2.73 31.89
N TYR A 173 -6.98 -2.95 30.59
CA TYR A 173 -7.72 -2.27 29.52
C TYR A 173 -8.88 -3.14 29.07
N CYS A 174 -10.06 -2.54 28.90
CA CYS A 174 -11.19 -3.20 28.25
C CYS A 174 -10.80 -3.60 26.81
N LYS A 175 -11.29 -4.74 26.33
CA LYS A 175 -11.04 -5.27 24.98
C LYS A 175 -12.33 -5.65 24.25
N ARG A 176 -13.47 -5.16 24.73
CA ARG A 176 -14.74 -5.24 23.99
C ARG A 176 -14.64 -4.40 22.72
N LEU A 177 -15.39 -4.75 21.67
CA LEU A 177 -15.46 -3.93 20.46
C LEU A 177 -16.01 -2.54 20.79
N LYS A 178 -15.34 -1.48 20.31
CA LYS A 178 -15.62 -0.08 20.68
C LYS A 178 -17.08 0.33 20.47
N TYR A 179 -17.71 -0.12 19.39
CA TYR A 179 -19.10 0.21 19.06
C TYR A 179 -20.15 -0.63 19.82
N MET A 180 -19.73 -1.76 20.41
CA MET A 180 -20.59 -2.71 21.12
C MET A 180 -20.27 -2.80 22.62
N CYS A 181 -19.36 -1.94 23.12
CA CYS A 181 -18.91 -1.99 24.51
C CYS A 181 -19.93 -1.34 25.45
N TYR A 182 -20.90 -2.12 25.92
CA TYR A 182 -21.97 -1.63 26.79
C TYR A 182 -21.48 -1.06 28.15
N GLU A 183 -20.26 -1.38 28.60
CA GLU A 183 -19.71 -0.88 29.88
C GLU A 183 -19.16 0.55 29.78
N HIS A 184 -18.64 0.93 28.61
CA HIS A 184 -17.84 2.15 28.43
C HIS A 184 -18.23 2.96 27.17
N GLN A 185 -19.27 2.55 26.46
CA GLN A 185 -19.82 3.32 25.35
C GLN A 185 -20.44 4.61 25.89
N LYS A 186 -19.79 5.73 25.58
CA LYS A 186 -20.40 7.05 25.73
C LYS A 186 -21.48 7.14 24.65
N SER A 187 -22.75 7.04 25.04
CA SER A 187 -23.87 7.15 24.10
C SER A 187 -23.90 8.56 23.50
N GLU A 188 -23.30 8.75 22.33
CA GLU A 188 -23.74 9.84 21.47
C GLU A 188 -25.13 9.44 20.98
N LYS A 189 -26.15 10.11 21.52
CA LYS A 189 -27.50 10.02 20.97
C LYS A 189 -27.36 10.30 19.48
N VAL A 190 -27.78 9.34 18.65
CA VAL A 190 -27.81 9.51 17.21
C VAL A 190 -28.77 10.68 16.95
N ASN A 191 -28.22 11.88 16.81
CA ASN A 191 -28.98 13.00 16.29
C ASN A 191 -29.31 12.60 14.86
N HIS A 192 -30.60 12.43 14.57
CA HIS A 192 -31.11 12.15 13.24
C HIS A 192 -30.38 13.06 12.24
N ILE A 193 -29.51 12.45 11.42
CA ILE A 193 -28.85 13.16 10.33
C ILE A 193 -29.95 13.37 9.29
N VAL A 194 -30.61 14.53 9.36
CA VAL A 194 -31.44 15.04 8.27
C VAL A 194 -30.48 15.45 7.17
N ILE A 195 -30.26 14.56 6.21
CA ILE A 195 -29.52 14.88 4.99
C ILE A 195 -30.43 15.77 4.15
N TYR A 196 -30.25 17.09 4.26
CA TYR A 196 -30.77 18.02 3.26
C TYR A 196 -29.97 17.82 1.98
N ILE A 197 -30.56 17.07 1.05
CA ILE A 197 -30.10 17.05 -0.35
C ILE A 197 -30.59 18.38 -0.96
N TYR A 198 -29.69 19.34 -1.11
CA TYR A 198 -29.92 20.43 -2.05
C TYR A 198 -29.80 19.87 -3.47
N ILE A 199 -30.87 20.07 -4.24
CA ILE A 199 -31.00 19.78 -5.67
C ILE A 199 -29.97 20.58 -6.46
#